data_AF-A0A370IE19-F1
#
_entry.id   AF-A0A370IE19-F1
#
_cell.length_a   1.000
_cell.length_b   1.000
_cell.length_c   1.000
_cell.angle_alpha   90.00
_cell.angle_beta   90.00
_cell.angle_gamma   90.00
#
_symmetry.space_group_name_H-M   'P 1'
#
loop_
_entity.id
_entity.type
_entity.pdbx_description
1 polymer ?
#
loop_
_entity_poly.entity_id
_entity_poly.type
_entity_poly.pdbx_seq_one_letter_code
_entity_poly.pdbx_strand_id
1 'polypeptide(L)'
;MVIIRTCGRRFFSTGAIVLAAAGIVFLADPLPAQAGPVSVRAEAVQRGESSLAGAGLTLDLDSALDLAAGGVTVTAVSAARKVDGGINLKVDSASKLTYAEKITGGKVLLQGGIQLSKDSKKVVVSKVSVDIRTGSVTATVGGRAGTRIGSVVEPGSAEVVKNKGTNTVTLKLAEQGIRLAADFSKALDAALGTALADQVDADTAIEARLDVDVDLADGDKPNAALISALGLDFDADGGSAALRDADVAVDISL
;
A
#
# COMPACT_ATOMS: atom_id res chain seq x y z
N MET A 1 31.71 -38.86 16.57
CA MET A 1 31.54 -39.46 17.91
C MET A 1 31.55 -38.34 18.93
N VAL A 2 30.61 -38.38 19.87
CA VAL A 2 30.28 -37.43 20.95
C VAL A 2 29.52 -36.15 20.54
N ILE A 3 28.28 -36.13 21.01
CA ILE A 3 27.30 -35.04 21.11
C ILE A 3 27.58 -34.27 22.41
N ILE A 4 27.53 -32.94 22.41
CA ILE A 4 27.04 -32.18 23.57
C ILE A 4 26.10 -31.06 23.09
N ARG A 5 24.83 -31.22 23.45
CA ARG A 5 23.80 -30.16 23.52
C ARG A 5 24.15 -29.23 24.69
N THR A 6 23.85 -27.93 24.60
CA THR A 6 22.92 -27.26 25.55
C THR A 6 22.67 -25.78 25.26
N CYS A 7 21.38 -25.45 25.39
CA CYS A 7 20.75 -24.23 25.93
C CYS A 7 21.18 -22.84 25.47
N GLY A 8 20.19 -22.14 24.91
CA GLY A 8 20.24 -20.70 24.71
C GLY A 8 20.01 -19.88 25.97
N ARG A 9 20.20 -18.57 25.82
CA ARG A 9 19.46 -17.53 26.52
C ARG A 9 19.57 -16.23 25.73
N ARG A 10 18.41 -15.68 25.39
CA ARG A 10 18.25 -14.30 24.93
C ARG A 10 18.74 -13.38 26.05
N PHE A 11 19.61 -12.44 25.72
CA PHE A 11 19.75 -11.21 26.50
C PHE A 11 19.79 -10.03 25.53
N PHE A 12 18.92 -9.07 25.81
CA PHE A 12 18.87 -7.73 25.24
C PHE A 12 20.28 -7.12 25.25
N SER A 13 20.78 -6.74 24.08
CA SER A 13 21.93 -5.84 23.99
C SER A 13 21.40 -4.42 23.78
N THR A 14 21.07 -3.77 24.89
CA THR A 14 21.14 -2.32 25.02
C THR A 14 22.60 -1.94 24.76
N GLY A 15 22.89 -1.43 23.56
CA GLY A 15 24.23 -0.95 23.21
C GLY A 15 24.54 0.34 23.96
N ALA A 16 25.07 0.21 25.16
CA ALA A 16 25.72 1.29 25.88
C ALA A 16 27.06 1.64 25.21
N ILE A 17 27.30 2.94 25.10
CA ILE A 17 28.48 3.60 24.56
C ILE A 17 29.73 3.15 25.32
N VAL A 18 30.73 2.63 24.60
CA VAL A 18 32.09 2.47 25.11
C VAL A 18 32.93 3.65 24.65
N LEU A 19 33.20 4.56 25.59
CA LEU A 19 34.32 5.48 25.54
C LEU A 19 35.56 4.72 26.03
N ALA A 20 36.62 4.63 25.23
CA ALA A 20 37.94 4.21 25.70
C ALA A 20 39.04 4.98 24.97
N ALA A 21 40.04 5.36 25.74
CA ALA A 21 40.92 6.49 25.56
C ALA A 21 42.24 6.19 24.83
N ALA A 22 42.79 7.28 24.27
CA ALA A 22 44.18 7.74 24.32
C ALA A 22 45.31 7.01 23.57
N GLY A 23 46.08 7.82 22.80
CA GLY A 23 47.40 7.52 22.24
C GLY A 23 48.07 8.74 21.58
N ILE A 24 48.42 9.74 22.40
CA ILE A 24 49.43 10.85 22.41
C ILE A 24 50.49 10.83 21.25
N VAL A 25 51.11 11.90 20.69
CA VAL A 25 51.73 13.17 21.18
C VAL A 25 52.10 14.08 19.97
N PHE A 26 52.00 15.42 20.06
CA PHE A 26 53.09 16.41 19.85
C PHE A 26 52.62 17.89 19.82
N LEU A 27 53.06 18.62 20.87
CA LEU A 27 53.48 20.03 20.98
C LEU A 27 53.01 21.08 19.94
N ALA A 28 52.24 22.08 20.40
CA ALA A 28 52.47 23.53 20.22
C ALA A 28 51.29 24.34 20.81
N ASP A 29 51.57 25.58 21.23
CA ASP A 29 50.78 26.52 22.04
C ASP A 29 49.23 26.60 21.89
N PRO A 30 48.50 26.95 22.98
CA PRO A 30 47.04 27.04 22.98
C PRO A 30 46.56 28.34 22.32
N LEU A 31 45.98 28.22 21.12
CA LEU A 31 44.99 29.18 20.62
C LEU A 31 43.63 28.87 21.28
N PRO A 32 42.84 29.86 21.72
CA PRO A 32 41.49 29.61 22.24
C PRO A 32 40.54 29.30 21.08
N ALA A 33 40.53 28.05 20.63
CA ALA A 33 39.51 27.53 19.73
C ALA A 33 38.25 27.22 20.55
N GLN A 34 37.29 28.15 20.58
CA GLN A 34 35.90 27.83 20.93
C GLN A 34 35.32 26.94 19.82
N ALA A 35 35.58 25.64 19.91
CA ALA A 35 34.81 24.63 19.19
C ALA A 35 33.49 24.43 19.94
N GLY A 36 32.51 25.31 19.65
CA GLY A 36 31.13 25.04 20.04
C GLY A 36 30.67 23.73 19.38
N PRO A 37 29.96 22.85 20.09
CA PRO A 37 29.42 21.64 19.49
C PRO A 37 28.42 22.04 18.39
N VAL A 38 28.73 21.69 17.15
CA VAL A 38 27.76 21.70 16.05
C VAL A 38 26.75 20.60 16.37
N SER A 39 25.68 20.97 17.07
CA SER A 39 24.50 20.12 17.21
C SER A 39 23.85 19.99 15.85
N VAL A 40 24.14 18.91 15.13
CA VAL A 40 23.32 18.44 14.02
C VAL A 40 22.00 17.99 14.63
N ARG A 41 21.04 18.90 14.73
CA ARG A 41 19.67 18.57 15.11
C ARG A 41 19.10 17.74 13.95
N ALA A 42 18.92 16.44 14.14
CA ALA A 42 18.12 15.65 13.23
C ALA A 42 16.71 16.26 13.24
N GLU A 43 16.36 16.97 12.18
CA GLU A 43 14.97 17.41 11.98
C GLU A 43 14.13 16.16 11.85
N ALA A 44 13.26 15.94 12.83
CA ALA A 44 12.26 14.90 12.75
C ALA A 44 11.32 15.28 11.59
N VAL A 45 11.48 14.59 10.46
CA VAL A 45 10.56 14.70 9.32
C VAL A 45 9.15 14.46 9.84
N GLN A 46 8.31 15.50 9.88
CA GLN A 46 6.91 15.37 10.27
C GLN A 46 6.22 14.50 9.22
N ARG A 47 5.78 13.31 9.62
CA ARG A 47 4.93 12.46 8.80
C ARG A 47 3.49 12.90 8.97
N GLY A 48 2.86 13.29 7.87
CA GLY A 48 1.42 13.55 7.78
C GLY A 48 0.65 12.29 7.41
N GLU A 49 -0.63 12.29 7.76
CA GLU A 49 -1.62 11.31 7.29
C GLU A 49 -2.75 12.03 6.56
N SER A 50 -3.32 11.39 5.54
CA SER A 50 -4.55 11.84 4.88
C SER A 50 -5.51 10.66 4.74
N SER A 51 -6.80 10.91 4.90
CA SER A 51 -7.85 9.91 4.69
C SER A 51 -8.01 9.62 3.19
N LEU A 52 -8.28 8.37 2.86
CA LEU A 52 -8.58 7.96 1.49
C LEU A 52 -10.08 7.72 1.31
N ALA A 53 -10.60 8.12 0.16
CA ALA A 53 -11.97 7.89 -0.29
C ALA A 53 -11.99 7.38 -1.74
N GLY A 54 -13.13 7.47 -2.42
CA GLY A 54 -13.23 7.20 -3.86
C GLY A 54 -13.84 5.86 -4.25
N ALA A 55 -13.63 5.50 -5.53
CA ALA A 55 -14.27 4.36 -6.19
C ALA A 55 -13.75 3.00 -5.69
N GLY A 56 -12.49 2.94 -5.25
CA GLY A 56 -11.88 1.75 -4.67
C GLY A 56 -11.38 0.77 -5.71
N LEU A 57 -11.50 -0.53 -5.40
CA LEU A 57 -10.93 -1.59 -6.21
C LEU A 57 -12.00 -2.25 -7.07
N THR A 58 -11.87 -2.15 -8.38
CA THR A 58 -12.62 -2.97 -9.34
C THR A 58 -11.73 -4.13 -9.78
N LEU A 59 -12.24 -5.36 -9.70
CA LEU A 59 -11.55 -6.54 -10.23
C LEU A 59 -12.46 -7.30 -11.18
N ASP A 60 -11.92 -7.73 -12.31
CA ASP A 60 -12.55 -8.74 -13.15
C ASP A 60 -11.81 -10.07 -12.96
N LEU A 61 -12.43 -10.97 -12.19
CA LEU A 61 -11.92 -12.32 -11.95
C LEU A 61 -12.46 -13.34 -12.97
N ASP A 62 -13.62 -13.05 -13.58
CA ASP A 62 -14.28 -13.98 -14.50
C ASP A 62 -13.49 -14.08 -15.80
N SER A 63 -13.00 -12.95 -16.34
CA SER A 63 -12.16 -12.94 -17.55
C SER A 63 -10.75 -13.46 -17.31
N ALA A 64 -10.24 -13.33 -16.08
CA ALA A 64 -8.88 -13.72 -15.73
C ALA A 64 -8.68 -15.22 -15.49
N LEU A 65 -9.69 -15.92 -14.97
CA LEU A 65 -9.53 -17.28 -14.41
C LEU A 65 -10.51 -18.31 -15.00
N ASP A 66 -11.13 -18.00 -16.14
CA ASP A 66 -12.20 -18.79 -16.78
C ASP A 66 -13.09 -19.52 -15.75
N LEU A 67 -13.64 -18.71 -14.84
CA LEU A 67 -14.36 -19.23 -13.67
C LEU A 67 -15.60 -20.04 -14.10
N ALA A 68 -16.19 -19.66 -15.24
CA ALA A 68 -17.31 -20.35 -15.84
C ALA A 68 -16.95 -21.78 -16.28
N ALA A 69 -15.82 -21.99 -16.97
CA ALA A 69 -15.36 -23.35 -17.31
C ALA A 69 -15.05 -24.19 -16.07
N GLY A 70 -14.61 -23.54 -14.98
CA GLY A 70 -14.41 -24.18 -13.68
C GLY A 70 -15.70 -24.55 -12.92
N GLY A 71 -16.87 -24.12 -13.40
CA GLY A 71 -18.15 -24.23 -12.70
C GLY A 71 -18.27 -23.32 -11.48
N VAL A 72 -17.44 -22.28 -11.42
CA VAL A 72 -17.39 -21.30 -10.32
C VAL A 72 -18.27 -20.12 -10.67
N THR A 73 -19.06 -19.71 -9.69
CA THR A 73 -19.88 -18.50 -9.74
C THR A 73 -19.33 -17.45 -8.79
N VAL A 74 -19.29 -16.21 -9.26
CA VAL A 74 -18.78 -15.07 -8.51
C VAL A 74 -19.93 -14.14 -8.15
N THR A 75 -20.08 -13.86 -6.85
CA THR A 75 -21.06 -12.89 -6.36
C THR A 75 -20.42 -11.85 -5.45
N ALA A 76 -20.84 -10.61 -5.61
CA ALA A 76 -20.51 -9.54 -4.68
C ALA A 76 -21.29 -9.75 -3.38
N VAL A 77 -20.63 -9.59 -2.24
CA VAL A 77 -21.26 -9.72 -0.92
C VAL A 77 -21.01 -8.48 -0.05
N SER A 78 -21.95 -8.23 0.87
CA SER A 78 -21.93 -7.08 1.76
C SER A 78 -21.92 -5.74 1.00
N ALA A 79 -20.93 -4.87 1.21
CA ALA A 79 -20.85 -3.55 0.56
C ALA A 79 -20.29 -3.58 -0.88
N ALA A 80 -19.89 -4.76 -1.37
CA ALA A 80 -19.39 -4.93 -2.73
C ALA A 80 -20.52 -4.84 -3.76
N ARG A 81 -20.21 -4.41 -4.98
CA ARG A 81 -21.17 -4.31 -6.09
C ARG A 81 -20.64 -4.98 -7.34
N LYS A 82 -21.50 -5.62 -8.12
CA LYS A 82 -21.16 -6.08 -9.46
C LYS A 82 -21.28 -4.90 -10.44
N VAL A 83 -20.24 -4.62 -11.21
CA VAL A 83 -20.16 -3.51 -12.17
C VAL A 83 -19.47 -4.01 -13.43
N ASP A 84 -20.12 -3.88 -14.58
CA ASP A 84 -19.56 -4.20 -15.91
C ASP A 84 -18.83 -5.54 -16.01
N GLY A 85 -19.37 -6.59 -15.37
CA GLY A 85 -18.77 -7.93 -15.35
C GLY A 85 -17.84 -8.19 -14.16
N GLY A 86 -17.20 -7.15 -13.62
CA GLY A 86 -16.33 -7.22 -12.44
C GLY A 86 -17.03 -6.97 -11.10
N ILE A 87 -16.26 -7.02 -10.01
CA ILE A 87 -16.69 -6.61 -8.67
C ILE A 87 -15.94 -5.36 -8.25
N ASN A 88 -16.70 -4.34 -7.85
CA ASN A 88 -16.21 -3.15 -7.20
C ASN A 88 -16.32 -3.27 -5.67
N LEU A 89 -15.21 -3.00 -4.99
CA LEU A 89 -15.05 -2.90 -3.55
C LEU A 89 -14.70 -1.44 -3.21
N LYS A 90 -15.60 -0.77 -2.48
CA LYS A 90 -15.41 0.65 -2.13
C LYS A 90 -14.28 0.84 -1.11
N VAL A 91 -13.57 1.96 -1.17
CA VAL A 91 -12.64 2.40 -0.12
C VAL A 91 -13.36 2.56 1.23
N ASP A 92 -12.79 1.96 2.26
CA ASP A 92 -13.25 2.09 3.64
C ASP A 92 -12.70 3.38 4.28
N SER A 93 -13.47 3.99 5.17
CA SER A 93 -13.09 5.27 5.81
C SER A 93 -11.87 5.17 6.72
N ALA A 94 -11.45 3.98 7.14
CA ALA A 94 -10.21 3.77 7.89
C ALA A 94 -8.95 3.73 6.98
N SER A 95 -9.11 3.87 5.67
CA SER A 95 -8.00 3.92 4.71
C SER A 95 -7.20 5.20 4.85
N LYS A 96 -5.87 5.08 4.75
CA LYS A 96 -4.95 6.20 5.00
C LYS A 96 -3.78 6.21 4.03
N LEU A 97 -3.39 7.42 3.64
CA LEU A 97 -2.14 7.73 2.97
C LEU A 97 -1.17 8.34 3.99
N THR A 98 0.11 7.95 3.94
CA THR A 98 1.15 8.50 4.81
C THR A 98 2.20 9.21 3.97
N TYR A 99 2.50 10.46 4.32
CA TYR A 99 3.41 11.30 3.55
C TYR A 99 4.34 12.12 4.44
N ALA A 100 5.41 12.60 3.83
CA ALA A 100 6.34 13.57 4.41
C ALA A 100 6.73 14.55 3.29
N GLU A 101 7.99 14.58 2.86
CA GLU A 101 8.42 15.25 1.63
C GLU A 101 7.91 14.54 0.37
N LYS A 102 7.61 13.24 0.48
CA LYS A 102 7.05 12.38 -0.58
C LYS A 102 6.02 11.43 0.02
N ILE A 103 5.27 10.72 -0.82
CA ILE A 103 4.44 9.60 -0.37
C ILE A 103 5.35 8.48 0.17
N THR A 104 5.11 8.09 1.42
CA THR A 104 5.92 7.08 2.13
C THR A 104 5.20 5.73 2.30
N GLY A 105 3.91 5.69 1.96
CA GLY A 105 3.08 4.50 2.00
C GLY A 105 1.67 4.81 2.46
N GLY A 106 1.08 3.85 3.17
CA GLY A 106 -0.31 3.90 3.61
C GLY A 106 -1.00 2.57 3.33
N LYS A 107 -2.29 2.52 3.65
CA LYS A 107 -3.11 1.33 3.50
C LYS A 107 -4.48 1.68 2.98
N VAL A 108 -4.84 1.07 1.86
CA VAL A 108 -6.21 1.07 1.35
C VAL A 108 -6.93 -0.13 1.97
N LEU A 109 -8.00 0.14 2.70
CA LEU A 109 -8.92 -0.87 3.22
C LEU A 109 -10.16 -0.85 2.33
N LEU A 110 -10.70 -2.01 2.01
CA LEU A 110 -11.80 -2.14 1.07
C LEU A 110 -13.01 -2.81 1.74
N GLN A 111 -14.18 -2.25 1.46
CA GLN A 111 -15.44 -2.71 2.02
C GLN A 111 -16.03 -3.86 1.20
N GLY A 112 -16.67 -4.77 1.92
CA GLY A 112 -17.37 -5.90 1.33
C GLY A 112 -16.48 -7.11 1.06
N GLY A 113 -16.90 -7.91 0.09
CA GLY A 113 -16.16 -9.11 -0.31
C GLY A 113 -16.71 -9.75 -1.57
N ILE A 114 -16.01 -10.81 -1.96
CA ILE A 114 -16.29 -11.63 -3.12
C ILE A 114 -16.58 -13.04 -2.60
N GLN A 115 -17.73 -13.59 -2.96
CA GLN A 115 -18.01 -15.00 -2.73
C GLN A 115 -17.82 -15.76 -4.04
N LEU A 116 -16.99 -16.79 -3.97
CA LEU A 116 -16.84 -17.78 -5.01
C LEU A 116 -17.58 -19.05 -4.58
N SER A 117 -18.42 -19.59 -5.46
CA SER A 117 -19.18 -20.81 -5.18
C SER A 117 -19.13 -21.80 -6.32
N LYS A 118 -18.99 -23.08 -5.96
CA LYS A 118 -19.08 -24.22 -6.87
C LYS A 118 -19.86 -25.32 -6.16
N ASP A 119 -20.94 -25.78 -6.79
CA ASP A 119 -21.89 -26.73 -6.19
C ASP A 119 -22.35 -26.26 -4.79
N SER A 120 -22.14 -27.07 -3.75
CA SER A 120 -22.45 -26.73 -2.35
C SER A 120 -21.31 -26.00 -1.62
N LYS A 121 -20.13 -25.87 -2.24
CA LYS A 121 -18.93 -25.26 -1.64
C LYS A 121 -18.91 -23.76 -1.87
N LYS A 122 -18.43 -23.02 -0.87
CA LYS A 122 -18.36 -21.56 -0.89
C LYS A 122 -17.09 -21.07 -0.22
N VAL A 123 -16.45 -20.07 -0.82
CA VAL A 123 -15.33 -19.34 -0.24
C VAL A 123 -15.64 -17.86 -0.31
N VAL A 124 -15.47 -17.16 0.81
CA VAL A 124 -15.59 -15.71 0.86
C VAL A 124 -14.20 -15.09 1.01
N VAL A 125 -13.90 -14.15 0.12
CA VAL A 125 -12.76 -13.25 0.18
C VAL A 125 -13.26 -11.90 0.68
N SER A 126 -12.80 -11.44 1.83
CA SER A 126 -13.29 -10.21 2.47
C SER A 126 -12.17 -9.46 3.18
N LYS A 127 -12.43 -8.25 3.67
CA LYS A 127 -11.42 -7.40 4.34
C LYS A 127 -10.17 -7.25 3.47
N VAL A 128 -10.38 -6.97 2.20
CA VAL A 128 -9.28 -6.77 1.25
C VAL A 128 -8.55 -5.50 1.67
N SER A 129 -7.23 -5.57 1.68
CA SER A 129 -6.37 -4.41 1.94
C SER A 129 -5.17 -4.41 1.03
N VAL A 130 -4.81 -3.21 0.59
CA VAL A 130 -3.66 -2.94 -0.28
C VAL A 130 -2.68 -2.07 0.49
N ASP A 131 -1.46 -2.54 0.62
CA ASP A 131 -0.36 -1.74 1.14
C ASP A 131 0.20 -0.87 0.00
N ILE A 132 0.13 0.45 0.16
CA ILE A 132 0.42 1.41 -0.92
C ILE A 132 1.91 1.38 -1.30
N ARG A 133 2.79 1.12 -0.33
CA ARG A 133 4.24 1.10 -0.57
C ARG A 133 4.66 -0.17 -1.30
N THR A 134 4.24 -1.32 -0.81
CA THR A 134 4.68 -2.62 -1.33
C THR A 134 3.78 -3.16 -2.44
N GLY A 135 2.61 -2.56 -2.65
CA GLY A 135 1.54 -3.07 -3.51
C GLY A 135 0.94 -4.39 -3.06
N SER A 136 1.29 -4.90 -1.87
CA SER A 136 0.81 -6.20 -1.39
C SER A 136 -0.71 -6.16 -1.16
N VAL A 137 -1.43 -7.09 -1.81
CA VAL A 137 -2.87 -7.25 -1.64
C VAL A 137 -3.13 -8.44 -0.71
N THR A 138 -3.78 -8.17 0.42
CA THR A 138 -4.11 -9.17 1.44
C THR A 138 -5.60 -9.18 1.75
N ALA A 139 -6.13 -10.33 2.15
CA ALA A 139 -7.53 -10.48 2.47
C ALA A 139 -7.75 -11.58 3.53
N THR A 140 -8.99 -11.67 4.00
CA THR A 140 -9.52 -12.83 4.70
C THR A 140 -10.14 -13.79 3.69
N VAL A 141 -9.56 -14.98 3.53
CA VAL A 141 -10.03 -15.99 2.55
C VAL A 141 -10.56 -17.20 3.32
N GLY A 142 -11.85 -17.51 3.16
CA GLY A 142 -12.47 -18.66 3.85
C GLY A 142 -12.35 -18.61 5.38
N GLY A 143 -12.29 -17.40 5.95
CA GLY A 143 -12.07 -17.18 7.39
C GLY A 143 -10.60 -17.02 7.82
N ARG A 144 -9.63 -17.29 6.94
CA ARG A 144 -8.20 -17.08 7.24
C ARG A 144 -7.77 -15.65 6.92
N ALA A 145 -7.58 -14.85 7.97
CA ALA A 145 -7.13 -13.46 7.86
C ALA A 145 -5.66 -13.34 7.41
N GLY A 146 -5.33 -12.23 6.74
CA GLY A 146 -3.96 -11.89 6.33
C GLY A 146 -3.41 -12.77 5.21
N THR A 147 -4.26 -13.45 4.46
CA THR A 147 -3.86 -14.24 3.30
C THR A 147 -3.46 -13.30 2.18
N ARG A 148 -2.25 -13.45 1.62
CA ARG A 148 -1.83 -12.71 0.44
C ARG A 148 -2.59 -13.25 -0.77
N ILE A 149 -3.34 -12.39 -1.44
CA ILE A 149 -4.12 -12.74 -2.63
C ILE A 149 -3.47 -12.24 -3.92
N GLY A 150 -2.57 -11.27 -3.82
CA GLY A 150 -1.83 -10.76 -4.96
C GLY A 150 -0.88 -9.63 -4.62
N SER A 151 -0.46 -8.92 -5.65
CA SER A 151 0.26 -7.66 -5.57
C SER A 151 -0.03 -6.80 -6.79
N VAL A 152 -0.07 -5.48 -6.62
CA VAL A 152 -0.03 -4.53 -7.74
C VAL A 152 1.16 -4.86 -8.64
N VAL A 153 0.97 -4.79 -9.97
CA VAL A 153 2.00 -5.15 -10.96
C VAL A 153 3.23 -4.24 -10.88
N GLU A 154 3.00 -2.93 -10.79
CA GLU A 154 4.04 -1.91 -10.56
C GLU A 154 3.79 -1.21 -9.22
N PRO A 155 4.24 -1.79 -8.09
CA PRO A 155 4.15 -1.13 -6.81
C PRO A 155 5.16 0.02 -6.75
N GLY A 156 4.85 1.04 -5.96
CA GLY A 156 5.79 2.14 -5.76
C GLY A 156 5.57 3.33 -6.70
N SER A 157 4.58 3.29 -7.59
CA SER A 157 4.19 4.41 -8.44
C SER A 157 2.67 4.62 -8.43
N ALA A 158 2.23 5.86 -8.59
CA ALA A 158 0.83 6.21 -8.77
C ALA A 158 0.68 7.30 -9.82
N GLU A 159 -0.33 7.20 -10.69
CA GLU A 159 -0.76 8.36 -11.47
C GLU A 159 -1.70 9.21 -10.61
N VAL A 160 -1.46 10.52 -10.58
CA VAL A 160 -2.30 11.49 -9.90
C VAL A 160 -3.11 12.25 -10.92
N VAL A 161 -4.43 12.11 -10.84
CA VAL A 161 -5.38 12.85 -11.69
C VAL A 161 -6.14 13.85 -10.85
N LYS A 162 -6.13 15.11 -11.26
CA LYS A 162 -6.89 16.17 -10.59
C LYS A 162 -8.38 16.10 -10.95
N ASN A 163 -9.24 16.06 -9.93
CA ASN A 163 -10.68 16.11 -10.15
C ASN A 163 -11.12 17.56 -10.40
N LYS A 164 -11.76 17.80 -11.54
CA LYS A 164 -12.17 19.14 -11.96
C LYS A 164 -13.24 19.69 -11.02
N GLY A 165 -13.02 20.92 -10.55
CA GLY A 165 -13.97 21.62 -9.67
C GLY A 165 -14.01 21.11 -8.24
N THR A 166 -13.06 20.28 -7.82
CA THR A 166 -12.94 19.80 -6.44
C THR A 166 -11.53 20.05 -5.88
N ASN A 167 -11.38 19.86 -4.57
CA ASN A 167 -10.08 19.84 -3.90
C ASN A 167 -9.49 18.42 -3.84
N THR A 168 -10.02 17.48 -4.61
CA THR A 168 -9.60 16.07 -4.56
C THR A 168 -8.74 15.72 -5.76
N VAL A 169 -7.82 14.80 -5.52
CA VAL A 169 -7.11 14.09 -6.60
C VAL A 169 -7.39 12.61 -6.48
N THR A 170 -7.41 11.93 -7.60
CA THR A 170 -7.50 10.48 -7.66
C THR A 170 -6.09 9.92 -7.88
N LEU A 171 -5.66 9.06 -6.97
CA LEU A 171 -4.46 8.24 -7.13
C LEU A 171 -4.87 6.93 -7.79
N LYS A 172 -4.34 6.68 -8.97
CA LYS A 172 -4.48 5.39 -9.64
C LYS A 172 -3.30 4.51 -9.26
N LEU A 173 -3.57 3.53 -8.41
CA LEU A 173 -2.56 2.70 -7.76
C LEU A 173 -2.32 1.35 -8.45
N ALA A 174 -3.18 0.94 -9.38
CA ALA A 174 -3.10 -0.38 -10.01
C ALA A 174 -3.53 -0.36 -11.47
N GLU A 175 -3.14 0.64 -12.25
CA GLU A 175 -3.55 0.74 -13.66
C GLU A 175 -3.11 -0.45 -14.52
N GLN A 176 -1.95 -1.03 -14.19
CA GLN A 176 -1.46 -2.24 -14.85
C GLN A 176 -2.06 -3.54 -14.29
N GLY A 177 -3.02 -3.42 -13.36
CA GLY A 177 -3.70 -4.54 -12.74
C GLY A 177 -3.01 -5.08 -11.50
N ILE A 178 -3.49 -6.26 -11.10
CA ILE A 178 -3.01 -6.99 -9.92
C ILE A 178 -2.49 -8.34 -10.38
N ARG A 179 -1.27 -8.70 -9.99
CA ARG A 179 -0.75 -10.05 -10.15
C ARG A 179 -1.28 -10.93 -9.04
N LEU A 180 -1.97 -12.02 -9.39
CA LEU A 180 -2.51 -12.95 -8.39
C LEU A 180 -1.41 -13.78 -7.74
N ALA A 181 -1.58 -14.09 -6.46
CA ALA A 181 -0.68 -14.99 -5.76
C ALA A 181 -1.00 -16.44 -6.12
N ALA A 182 0.00 -17.23 -6.55
CA ALA A 182 -0.20 -18.64 -6.87
C ALA A 182 -0.79 -19.44 -5.68
N ASP A 183 -0.38 -19.11 -4.46
CA ASP A 183 -0.92 -19.74 -3.24
C ASP A 183 -2.39 -19.41 -3.00
N PHE A 184 -2.89 -18.28 -3.50
CA PHE A 184 -4.30 -17.94 -3.42
C PHE A 184 -5.12 -18.81 -4.37
N SER A 185 -4.70 -19.00 -5.61
CA SER A 185 -5.36 -19.91 -6.56
C SER A 185 -5.38 -21.35 -6.05
N LYS A 186 -4.26 -21.83 -5.47
CA LYS A 186 -4.22 -23.14 -4.80
C LYS A 186 -5.19 -23.26 -3.62
N ALA A 187 -5.35 -22.18 -2.86
CA ALA A 187 -6.31 -22.15 -1.76
C ALA A 187 -7.77 -22.20 -2.27
N LEU A 188 -8.07 -21.54 -3.40
CA LEU A 188 -9.37 -21.64 -4.06
C LEU A 188 -9.62 -23.07 -4.57
N ASP A 189 -8.63 -23.69 -5.20
CA ASP A 189 -8.72 -25.07 -5.69
C ASP A 189 -8.99 -26.07 -4.57
N ALA A 190 -8.25 -25.97 -3.47
CA ALA A 190 -8.47 -26.81 -2.30
C ALA A 190 -9.89 -26.63 -1.73
N ALA A 191 -10.39 -25.39 -1.70
CA ALA A 191 -11.67 -25.08 -1.07
C ALA A 191 -12.88 -25.35 -1.97
N LEU A 192 -12.77 -25.18 -3.28
CA LEU A 192 -13.86 -25.34 -4.25
C LEU A 192 -13.79 -26.65 -5.03
N GLY A 193 -12.65 -27.34 -5.06
CA GLY A 193 -12.43 -28.50 -5.94
C GLY A 193 -12.34 -28.06 -7.40
N THR A 194 -11.50 -27.07 -7.66
CA THR A 194 -11.23 -26.51 -8.99
C THR A 194 -9.78 -26.77 -9.41
N ALA A 195 -9.42 -26.32 -10.61
CA ALA A 195 -8.05 -26.35 -11.15
C ALA A 195 -7.68 -24.95 -11.69
N LEU A 196 -8.06 -23.90 -10.95
CA LEU A 196 -7.78 -22.51 -11.28
C LEU A 196 -6.28 -22.19 -11.17
N ALA A 197 -5.55 -22.88 -10.29
CA ALA A 197 -4.11 -22.68 -10.16
C ALA A 197 -3.36 -23.07 -11.44
N ASP A 198 -3.91 -23.96 -12.27
CA ASP A 198 -3.31 -24.33 -13.56
C ASP A 198 -3.45 -23.21 -14.62
N GLN A 199 -4.27 -22.19 -14.34
CA GLN A 199 -4.46 -21.01 -15.19
C GLN A 199 -3.67 -19.78 -14.69
N VAL A 200 -3.06 -19.88 -13.50
CA VAL A 200 -2.32 -18.77 -12.86
C VAL A 200 -0.84 -19.07 -12.87
N ASP A 201 -0.15 -18.47 -13.82
CA ASP A 201 1.30 -18.41 -13.83
C ASP A 201 1.80 -17.26 -12.94
N ALA A 202 3.10 -17.27 -12.64
CA ALA A 202 3.72 -16.23 -11.82
C ALA A 202 3.54 -14.81 -12.38
N ASP A 203 3.24 -14.68 -13.68
CA ASP A 203 3.05 -13.42 -14.37
C ASP A 203 1.59 -13.10 -14.72
N THR A 204 0.62 -13.91 -14.28
CA THR A 204 -0.80 -13.64 -14.54
C THR A 204 -1.25 -12.38 -13.81
N ALA A 205 -1.31 -11.27 -14.54
CA ALA A 205 -1.93 -10.03 -14.15
C ALA A 205 -3.41 -10.05 -14.52
N ILE A 206 -4.26 -9.72 -13.56
CA ILE A 206 -5.70 -9.57 -13.78
C ILE A 206 -6.01 -8.10 -14.01
N GLU A 207 -6.99 -7.84 -14.88
CA GLU A 207 -7.51 -6.49 -15.04
C GLU A 207 -8.16 -6.08 -13.72
N ALA A 208 -7.51 -5.13 -13.06
CA ALA A 208 -7.98 -4.53 -11.83
C ALA A 208 -7.64 -3.04 -11.88
N ARG A 209 -8.47 -2.21 -11.27
CA ARG A 209 -8.22 -0.78 -11.12
C ARG A 209 -8.43 -0.40 -9.68
N LEU A 210 -7.44 0.26 -9.09
CA LEU A 210 -7.48 0.75 -7.72
C LEU A 210 -7.36 2.26 -7.75
N ASP A 211 -8.51 2.92 -7.64
CA ASP A 211 -8.61 4.37 -7.67
C ASP A 211 -9.04 4.87 -6.29
N VAL A 212 -8.18 5.69 -5.69
CA VAL A 212 -8.43 6.27 -4.36
C VAL A 212 -8.35 7.79 -4.41
N ASP A 213 -9.32 8.45 -3.82
CA ASP A 213 -9.36 9.90 -3.75
C ASP A 213 -8.66 10.37 -2.48
N VAL A 214 -7.90 11.45 -2.62
CA VAL A 214 -7.26 12.17 -1.53
C VAL A 214 -7.76 13.61 -1.55
N ASP A 215 -8.20 14.11 -0.40
CA ASP A 215 -8.49 15.53 -0.23
C ASP A 215 -7.17 16.29 -0.06
N LEU A 216 -6.96 17.30 -0.92
CA LEU A 216 -5.82 18.20 -0.85
C LEU A 216 -6.06 19.35 0.14
N ALA A 217 -7.23 19.42 0.76
CA ALA A 217 -7.53 20.36 1.83
C ALA A 217 -7.51 19.70 3.21
N ASP A 218 -7.14 20.48 4.21
CA ASP A 218 -7.39 20.20 5.63
C ASP A 218 -8.43 21.22 6.11
N GLY A 219 -9.70 20.81 6.10
CA GLY A 219 -10.83 21.71 6.27
C GLY A 219 -10.91 22.74 5.13
N ASP A 220 -10.84 24.03 5.47
CA ASP A 220 -10.94 25.13 4.50
C ASP A 220 -9.59 25.54 3.88
N LYS A 221 -8.49 24.91 4.29
CA LYS A 221 -7.13 25.31 3.88
C LYS A 221 -6.45 24.25 3.01
N PRO A 222 -5.70 24.65 1.97
CA PRO A 222 -4.85 23.72 1.23
C PRO A 222 -3.81 23.06 2.14
N ASN A 223 -3.65 21.75 2.01
CA ASN A 223 -2.61 20.96 2.66
C ASN A 223 -1.33 20.99 1.81
N ALA A 224 -0.55 22.07 1.96
CA ALA A 224 0.66 22.30 1.18
C ALA A 224 1.68 21.15 1.28
N ALA A 225 1.78 20.49 2.44
CA ALA A 225 2.69 19.36 2.63
C ALA A 225 2.28 18.15 1.78
N LEU A 226 0.99 17.80 1.80
CA LEU A 226 0.46 16.72 0.96
C LEU A 226 0.58 17.03 -0.54
N ILE A 227 0.20 18.25 -0.93
CA ILE A 227 0.31 18.72 -2.31
C ILE A 227 1.74 18.61 -2.82
N SER A 228 2.71 19.10 -2.02
CA SER A 228 4.14 18.97 -2.34
C SER A 228 4.59 17.52 -2.37
N ALA A 229 4.11 16.67 -1.46
CA ALA A 229 4.45 15.24 -1.41
C ALA A 229 3.94 14.44 -2.61
N LEU A 230 2.86 14.93 -3.24
CA LEU A 230 2.31 14.42 -4.51
C LEU A 230 2.99 15.05 -5.73
N GLY A 231 4.01 15.89 -5.55
CA GLY A 231 4.71 16.56 -6.66
C GLY A 231 3.81 17.52 -7.46
N LEU A 232 2.71 17.98 -6.86
CA LEU A 232 1.80 18.90 -7.52
C LEU A 232 2.30 20.34 -7.34
N ASP A 233 2.32 21.09 -8.42
CA ASP A 233 2.63 22.52 -8.39
C ASP A 233 1.39 23.31 -7.92
N PHE A 234 1.56 24.08 -6.85
CA PHE A 234 0.50 24.85 -6.22
C PHE A 234 0.90 26.31 -6.11
N ASP A 235 0.16 27.16 -6.80
CA ASP A 235 0.27 28.61 -6.65
C ASP A 235 -0.54 29.04 -5.42
N ALA A 236 0.17 29.42 -4.35
CA ALA A 236 -0.40 29.80 -3.07
C ALA A 236 -1.32 31.03 -3.14
N ASP A 237 -1.16 31.86 -4.18
CA ASP A 237 -1.91 33.10 -4.34
C ASP A 237 -3.29 32.90 -4.99
N GLY A 238 -3.54 31.73 -5.62
CA GLY A 238 -4.80 31.43 -6.32
C GLY A 238 -5.74 30.47 -5.58
N GLY A 239 -5.42 30.03 -4.37
CA GLY A 239 -6.22 29.07 -3.59
C GLY A 239 -6.28 27.67 -4.23
N SER A 240 -7.16 26.78 -3.74
CA SER A 240 -7.26 25.39 -4.25
C SER A 240 -7.65 25.28 -5.74
N ALA A 241 -8.17 26.38 -6.32
CA ALA A 241 -8.43 26.52 -7.75
C ALA A 241 -7.14 26.57 -8.61
N ALA A 242 -5.98 26.87 -8.01
CA ALA A 242 -4.73 27.13 -8.72
C ALA A 242 -3.80 25.92 -8.91
N LEU A 243 -4.22 24.73 -8.47
CA LEU A 243 -3.56 23.49 -8.88
C LEU A 243 -3.64 23.38 -10.41
N ARG A 244 -2.52 23.38 -11.11
CA ARG A 244 -2.54 23.22 -12.58
C ARG A 244 -3.04 21.83 -12.93
N ASP A 245 -3.82 21.72 -14.01
CA ASP A 245 -4.20 20.43 -14.62
C ASP A 245 -2.89 19.73 -15.03
N ALA A 246 -2.41 18.83 -14.19
CA ALA A 246 -1.23 18.04 -14.45
C ALA A 246 -1.54 16.61 -14.03
N ASP A 247 -1.59 15.72 -15.02
CA ASP A 247 -1.45 14.29 -14.77
C ASP A 247 0.01 14.09 -14.38
N VAL A 248 0.25 13.75 -13.12
CA VAL A 248 1.61 13.63 -12.56
C VAL A 248 1.85 12.19 -12.13
N ALA A 249 2.96 11.62 -12.58
CA ALA A 249 3.46 10.36 -12.05
C ALA A 249 4.18 10.62 -10.71
N VAL A 250 3.77 9.92 -9.67
CA VAL A 250 4.33 10.06 -8.32
C VAL A 250 5.03 8.78 -7.91
N ASP A 251 6.31 8.91 -7.56
CA ASP A 251 7.09 7.84 -6.93
C ASP A 251 6.73 7.74 -5.43
N ILE A 252 6.32 6.54 -5.02
CA ILE A 252 6.11 6.15 -3.64
C ILE A 252 7.43 5.55 -3.14
N SER A 253 8.02 6.17 -2.12
CA SER A 253 9.35 5.81 -1.64
C SER A 253 9.38 4.39 -1.07
N LEU A 254 10.16 3.50 -1.70
CA LEU A 254 10.36 2.10 -1.30
C LEU A 254 11.36 1.91 -0.18
#